data_AF-A0A428SXH1-F1
#
_entry.id   AF-A0A428SXH1-F1
#
_cell.length_a   1.000
_cell.length_b   1.000
_cell.length_c   1.000
_cell.angle_alpha   90.00
_cell.angle_beta   90.00
_cell.angle_gamma   90.00
#
_symmetry.space_group_name_H-M   'P 1'
#
loop_
_entity.id
_entity.type
_entity.pdbx_description
1 polymer ?
#
loop_
_entity_poly.entity_id
_entity_poly.type
_entity_poly.pdbx_seq_one_letter_code
_entity_poly.pdbx_strand_id
1 'polypeptide(L)'
;MFIKTQKKRRAHRWGNLEEGKIADWAHTLNSEADYAELQKRVKDAAAGVTYSDLVPLQRHRPDGVLMKCLVSVALDSEGKRVFPATVPFWCVDITERHLRSPFKGEDGPHEYTKHPSHAKGLSRITVLLPEKDIPTYKPVYDAIHNKVATEEAGVLSWPYQLPAGPNPGSNQVALSTLKNGGSKAEVRLTLLGTKESPESIQLLPGLVLDFEAAA
;
A
#
# COMPACT_ATOMS: atom_id res chain seq x y z
N MET A 1 5.24 -11.14 -5.16
CA MET A 1 6.55 -11.38 -5.82
C MET A 1 6.89 -12.86 -5.70
N PHE A 2 7.14 -13.58 -6.79
CA PHE A 2 7.54 -14.99 -6.73
C PHE A 2 9.07 -15.09 -6.73
N ILE A 3 9.66 -15.47 -5.60
CA ILE A 3 11.11 -15.64 -5.48
C ILE A 3 11.44 -17.12 -5.69
N LYS A 4 12.01 -17.43 -6.86
CA LYS A 4 12.12 -18.79 -7.42
C LYS A 4 12.98 -19.79 -6.62
N THR A 5 13.74 -19.35 -5.61
CA THR A 5 14.57 -20.26 -4.78
C THR A 5 14.60 -19.79 -3.34
N GLN A 6 14.78 -20.71 -2.39
CA GLN A 6 14.86 -20.39 -0.98
C GLN A 6 16.07 -19.50 -0.65
N LYS A 7 17.22 -19.69 -1.33
CA LYS A 7 18.39 -18.82 -1.20
C LYS A 7 18.09 -17.38 -1.63
N LYS A 8 17.48 -17.20 -2.81
CA LYS A 8 17.05 -15.88 -3.29
C LYS A 8 15.99 -15.27 -2.38
N ARG A 9 15.11 -16.10 -1.80
CA ARG A 9 14.10 -15.65 -0.85
C ARG A 9 14.76 -15.07 0.38
N ARG A 10 15.64 -15.81 1.04
CA ARG A 10 16.32 -15.34 2.27
C ARG A 10 17.13 -14.05 2.06
N ALA A 11 17.66 -13.84 0.85
CA ALA A 11 18.37 -12.61 0.47
C ALA A 11 17.45 -11.43 0.16
N HIS A 12 16.14 -11.64 0.01
CA HIS A 12 15.18 -10.59 -0.32
C HIS A 12 14.68 -9.87 0.93
N ARG A 13 14.44 -8.55 0.84
CA ARG A 13 14.03 -7.70 1.98
C ARG A 13 12.76 -8.20 2.70
N TRP A 14 11.84 -8.79 1.96
CA TRP A 14 10.59 -9.37 2.49
C TRP A 14 10.65 -10.88 2.71
N GLY A 15 11.73 -11.55 2.30
CA GLY A 15 11.72 -13.01 2.19
C GLY A 15 11.76 -13.76 3.53
N ASN A 16 12.11 -13.06 4.61
CA ASN A 16 12.08 -13.60 5.97
C ASN A 16 10.86 -13.11 6.77
N LEU A 17 9.90 -12.43 6.11
CA LEU A 17 8.62 -12.10 6.73
C LEU A 17 7.73 -13.34 6.81
N GLU A 18 6.79 -13.29 7.75
CA GLU A 18 5.79 -14.33 7.98
C GLU A 18 4.95 -14.58 6.72
N GLU A 19 4.71 -15.84 6.41
CA GLU A 19 3.86 -16.23 5.29
C GLU A 19 2.38 -16.10 5.64
N GLY A 20 1.52 -16.01 4.62
CA GLY A 20 0.08 -15.83 4.84
C GLY A 20 -0.30 -14.42 5.30
N LYS A 21 0.63 -13.45 5.24
CA LYS A 21 0.39 -12.04 5.58
C LYS A 21 0.77 -11.12 4.43
N ILE A 22 0.24 -9.90 4.47
CA ILE A 22 0.66 -8.82 3.57
C ILE A 22 2.05 -8.36 4.01
N ALA A 23 3.03 -8.52 3.13
CA ALA A 23 4.42 -8.22 3.43
C ALA A 23 4.71 -6.71 3.53
N ASP A 24 4.03 -5.92 2.70
CA ASP A 24 4.26 -4.48 2.55
C ASP A 24 3.16 -3.87 1.67
N TRP A 25 3.12 -2.54 1.58
CA TRP A 25 2.21 -1.82 0.68
C TRP A 25 2.86 -0.55 0.14
N ALA A 26 2.33 -0.04 -0.98
CA ALA A 26 2.93 1.08 -1.67
C ALA A 26 1.93 2.09 -2.19
N HIS A 27 2.34 3.35 -2.18
CA HIS A 27 1.75 4.38 -3.03
C HIS A 27 2.45 4.47 -4.38
N THR A 28 1.71 4.93 -5.38
CA THR A 28 2.25 5.28 -6.69
C THR A 28 2.13 6.78 -6.91
N LEU A 29 3.20 7.40 -7.40
CA LEU A 29 3.20 8.75 -7.96
C LEU A 29 3.54 8.71 -9.46
N ASN A 30 3.14 9.77 -10.17
CA ASN A 30 3.31 9.86 -11.62
C ASN A 30 4.57 10.64 -12.01
N SER A 31 5.21 11.35 -11.08
CA SER A 31 6.42 12.14 -11.36
C SER A 31 7.39 12.16 -10.19
N GLU A 32 8.67 12.43 -10.50
CA GLU A 32 9.73 12.65 -9.51
C GLU A 32 9.54 13.96 -8.74
N ALA A 33 8.91 14.96 -9.37
CA ALA A 33 8.62 16.25 -8.74
C ALA A 33 7.61 16.09 -7.59
N ASP A 34 6.51 15.36 -7.83
CA ASP A 34 5.52 15.05 -6.78
C ASP A 34 6.17 14.28 -5.62
N TYR A 35 7.11 13.39 -5.95
CA TYR A 35 7.86 12.64 -4.96
C TYR A 35 8.79 13.54 -4.13
N ALA A 36 9.49 14.49 -4.76
CA ALA A 36 10.35 15.43 -4.04
C ALA A 36 9.56 16.30 -3.05
N GLU A 37 8.37 16.77 -3.45
CA GLU A 37 7.48 17.51 -2.56
C GLU A 37 7.01 16.67 -1.37
N LEU A 38 6.60 15.43 -1.62
CA LEU A 38 6.23 14.47 -0.59
C LEU A 38 7.41 14.22 0.38
N GLN A 39 8.59 13.91 -0.16
CA GLN A 39 9.78 13.62 0.64
C GLN A 39 10.10 14.81 1.57
N LYS A 40 9.97 16.03 1.05
CA LYS A 40 10.09 17.27 1.84
C LYS A 40 9.03 17.35 2.94
N ARG A 41 7.74 17.15 2.63
CA ARG A 41 6.66 17.19 3.63
C ARG A 41 6.89 16.22 4.78
N VAL A 42 7.28 14.98 4.47
CA VAL A 42 7.55 13.95 5.49
C VAL A 42 8.75 14.32 6.35
N LYS A 43 9.82 14.85 5.74
CA LYS A 43 10.98 15.36 6.49
C LYS A 43 10.61 16.52 7.42
N ASP A 44 9.83 17.47 6.92
CA ASP A 44 9.40 18.66 7.66
C ASP A 44 8.45 18.33 8.83
N ALA A 45 7.75 17.19 8.78
CA ALA A 45 6.94 16.70 9.89
C ALA A 45 7.78 16.31 11.14
N ALA A 46 9.10 16.23 11.02
CA ALA A 46 10.07 16.03 12.10
C ALA A 46 9.76 14.80 13.01
N ALA A 47 9.10 13.78 12.45
CA ALA A 47 8.63 12.61 13.20
C ALA A 47 9.68 11.49 13.33
N GLY A 48 10.95 11.76 13.01
CA GLY A 48 12.02 10.75 13.02
C GLY A 48 11.92 9.72 11.88
N VAL A 49 11.08 9.96 10.88
CA VAL A 49 10.94 9.14 9.67
C VAL A 49 11.19 10.01 8.44
N THR A 50 11.99 9.51 7.51
CA THR A 50 12.25 10.14 6.21
C THR A 50 12.08 9.12 5.09
N TYR A 51 12.21 9.55 3.84
CA TYR A 51 12.25 8.65 2.69
C TYR A 51 13.61 8.74 1.98
N SER A 52 14.13 7.61 1.51
CA SER A 52 15.38 7.53 0.75
C SER A 52 15.27 8.24 -0.60
N ASP A 53 16.39 8.40 -1.30
CA ASP A 53 16.35 8.79 -2.71
C ASP A 53 15.66 7.71 -3.56
N LEU A 54 15.18 8.13 -4.74
CA LEU A 54 14.59 7.26 -5.73
C LEU A 54 15.66 6.36 -6.36
N VAL A 55 15.42 5.05 -6.33
CA VAL A 55 16.31 4.04 -6.92
C VAL A 55 15.61 3.37 -8.09
N PRO A 56 16.25 3.24 -9.28
CA PRO A 56 15.64 2.59 -10.42
C PRO A 56 15.45 1.09 -10.18
N LEU A 57 14.26 0.62 -10.56
CA LEU A 57 13.89 -0.79 -10.62
C LEU A 57 13.38 -1.11 -12.02
N GLN A 58 13.84 -2.24 -12.56
CA GLN A 58 13.44 -2.68 -13.89
C GLN A 58 13.15 -4.18 -13.94
N ARG A 59 12.19 -4.58 -14.77
CA ARG A 59 11.91 -5.98 -15.08
C ARG A 59 11.41 -6.14 -16.51
N HIS A 60 11.79 -7.24 -17.14
CA HIS A 60 11.17 -7.66 -18.40
C HIS A 60 9.88 -8.42 -18.12
N ARG A 61 8.84 -8.10 -18.89
CA ARG A 61 7.63 -8.92 -19.01
C ARG A 61 7.91 -10.17 -19.86
N PRO A 62 7.05 -11.22 -19.79
CA PRO A 62 7.20 -12.40 -20.63
C PRO A 62 7.20 -12.11 -22.14
N ASP A 63 6.56 -11.02 -22.57
CA ASP A 63 6.51 -10.53 -23.95
C ASP A 63 7.73 -9.66 -24.35
N GLY A 64 8.74 -9.54 -23.48
CA GLY A 64 9.96 -8.78 -23.74
C GLY A 64 9.87 -7.28 -23.43
N VAL A 65 8.69 -6.74 -23.11
CA VAL A 65 8.56 -5.32 -22.77
C VAL A 65 9.31 -5.00 -21.46
N LEU A 66 10.19 -4.00 -21.51
CA LEU A 66 10.94 -3.52 -20.35
C LEU A 66 10.08 -2.56 -19.52
N MET A 67 9.75 -2.98 -18.31
CA MET A 67 9.08 -2.13 -17.33
C MET A 67 10.11 -1.47 -16.42
N LYS A 68 9.96 -0.15 -16.23
CA LYS A 68 10.78 0.68 -15.34
C LYS A 68 9.89 1.39 -14.34
N CYS A 69 10.35 1.46 -13.09
CA CYS A 69 9.84 2.36 -12.08
C CYS A 69 10.98 2.83 -11.19
N LEU A 70 10.80 3.95 -10.50
CA LEU A 70 11.69 4.34 -9.41
C LEU A 70 11.04 3.95 -8.08
N VAL A 71 11.86 3.58 -7.10
CA VAL A 71 11.38 3.12 -5.80
C VAL A 71 12.09 3.86 -4.68
N SER A 72 11.34 4.26 -3.66
CA SER A 72 11.88 4.79 -2.41
C SER A 72 11.29 4.06 -1.20
N VAL A 73 12.07 3.96 -0.13
CA VAL A 73 11.69 3.32 1.13
C VAL A 73 11.82 4.28 2.31
N ALA A 74 11.00 4.06 3.33
CA ALA A 74 11.09 4.82 4.56
C ALA A 74 12.33 4.44 5.37
N LEU A 75 12.94 5.46 5.97
CA LEU A 75 14.11 5.37 6.84
C LEU A 75 13.78 5.96 8.21
N ASP A 76 14.28 5.35 9.27
CA ASP A 76 14.21 5.88 10.64
C ASP A 76 15.27 6.97 10.87
N SER A 77 15.32 7.50 12.09
CA SER A 77 16.24 8.57 12.50
C SER A 77 17.72 8.16 12.43
N GLU A 78 18.03 6.86 12.40
CA GLU A 78 19.37 6.32 12.23
C GLU A 78 19.70 6.03 10.76
N GLY A 79 18.79 6.33 9.83
CA GLY A 79 18.93 6.04 8.41
C GLY A 79 18.75 4.55 8.07
N LYS A 80 18.25 3.74 9.02
CA LYS A 80 17.92 2.33 8.76
C LYS A 80 16.51 2.23 8.20
N ARG A 81 16.24 1.17 7.45
CA ARG A 81 14.90 0.97 6.87
C ARG A 81 13.89 0.72 7.97
N VAL A 82 12.78 1.45 7.90
CA VAL A 82 11.61 1.17 8.74
C VAL A 82 11.10 -0.24 8.42
N PHE A 83 10.58 -0.93 9.45
CA PHE A 83 10.02 -2.27 9.28
C PHE A 83 8.92 -2.26 8.18
N PRO A 84 8.88 -3.25 7.27
CA PRO A 84 7.89 -3.31 6.20
C PRO A 84 6.45 -3.18 6.72
N ALA A 85 5.54 -2.70 5.89
CA ALA A 85 4.12 -2.49 6.21
C ALA A 85 3.79 -1.32 7.18
N THR A 86 4.77 -0.82 7.95
CA THR A 86 4.59 0.28 8.91
C THR A 86 4.15 1.60 8.27
N VAL A 87 4.80 1.95 7.16
CA VAL A 87 4.52 3.11 6.30
C VAL A 87 4.70 2.65 4.85
N PRO A 88 4.02 3.27 3.87
CA PRO A 88 4.08 2.81 2.50
C PRO A 88 5.47 3.06 1.92
N PHE A 89 5.95 2.18 1.05
CA PHE A 89 7.04 2.54 0.15
C PHE A 89 6.47 3.23 -1.11
N TRP A 90 7.32 3.94 -1.85
CA TRP A 90 6.88 4.71 -3.02
C TRP A 90 7.35 4.06 -4.31
N CYS A 91 6.45 4.02 -5.28
CA CYS A 91 6.76 3.72 -6.67
C CYS A 91 6.48 4.97 -7.53
N VAL A 92 7.45 5.44 -8.29
CA VAL A 92 7.24 6.44 -9.35
C VAL A 92 7.21 5.71 -10.68
N ASP A 93 6.10 5.83 -11.40
CA ASP A 93 5.94 5.17 -12.69
C ASP A 93 6.80 5.88 -13.76
N ILE A 94 7.70 5.13 -14.39
CA ILE A 94 8.49 5.59 -15.54
C ILE A 94 7.92 5.04 -16.84
N THR A 95 7.50 3.77 -16.82
CA THR A 95 6.75 3.15 -17.91
C THR A 95 5.27 3.47 -17.78
N GLU A 96 4.57 3.63 -18.90
CA GLU A 96 3.13 3.92 -18.93
C GLU A 96 2.31 2.96 -18.05
N ARG A 97 1.35 3.52 -17.31
CA ARG A 97 0.58 2.78 -16.30
C ARG A 97 -0.15 1.57 -16.87
N HIS A 98 -0.68 1.66 -18.09
CA HIS A 98 -1.40 0.56 -18.74
C HIS A 98 -0.51 -0.67 -18.97
N LEU A 99 0.80 -0.48 -19.16
CA LEU A 99 1.77 -1.58 -19.28
C LEU A 99 2.09 -2.22 -17.92
N ARG A 100 1.95 -1.48 -16.82
CA ARG A 100 2.20 -1.98 -15.46
C ARG A 100 0.98 -2.59 -14.80
N SER A 101 -0.18 -1.99 -15.02
CA SER A 101 -1.44 -2.34 -14.40
C SER A 101 -2.55 -2.07 -15.43
N PRO A 102 -2.86 -3.03 -16.30
CA PRO A 102 -3.94 -2.89 -17.27
C PRO A 102 -5.30 -2.95 -16.56
N PHE A 103 -5.88 -1.79 -16.27
CA PHE A 103 -7.20 -1.69 -15.63
C PHE A 103 -8.29 -1.08 -16.54
N LYS A 104 -7.90 -0.45 -17.65
CA LYS A 104 -8.81 0.03 -18.72
C LYS A 104 -8.60 -0.83 -19.97
N GLY A 105 -9.69 -1.25 -20.60
CA GLY A 105 -9.75 -1.76 -21.98
C GLY A 105 -10.37 -0.72 -22.92
N GLU A 106 -10.63 -1.10 -24.17
CA GLU A 106 -11.20 -0.21 -25.20
C GLU A 106 -12.61 0.30 -24.83
N ASP A 107 -13.46 -0.59 -24.26
CA ASP A 107 -14.88 -0.29 -23.97
C ASP A 107 -15.22 -0.22 -22.47
N GLY A 108 -14.23 -0.07 -21.58
CA GLY A 108 -14.47 0.02 -20.13
C GLY A 108 -13.38 -0.65 -19.26
N PRO A 109 -13.71 -1.12 -18.04
CA PRO A 109 -12.77 -1.84 -17.20
C PRO A 109 -12.24 -3.11 -17.90
N HIS A 110 -10.94 -3.35 -17.79
CA HIS A 110 -10.30 -4.50 -18.42
C HIS A 110 -10.86 -5.83 -17.85
N GLU A 111 -10.90 -6.93 -18.63
CA GLU A 111 -11.37 -8.25 -18.16
C GLU A 111 -10.66 -8.72 -16.87
N TYR A 112 -9.38 -8.36 -16.71
CA TYR A 112 -8.58 -8.64 -15.51
C TYR A 112 -9.07 -7.94 -14.23
N THR A 113 -9.99 -6.98 -14.34
CA THR A 113 -10.62 -6.33 -13.18
C THR A 113 -11.95 -6.97 -12.81
N LYS A 114 -12.33 -8.10 -13.44
CA LYS A 114 -13.52 -8.89 -13.09
C LYS A 114 -13.09 -10.11 -12.27
N HIS A 115 -13.80 -10.39 -11.17
CA HIS A 115 -13.54 -11.53 -10.31
C HIS A 115 -14.87 -12.12 -9.79
N PRO A 116 -15.01 -13.45 -9.63
CA PRO A 116 -16.24 -14.08 -9.13
C PRO A 116 -16.67 -13.63 -7.73
N SER A 117 -15.78 -13.00 -6.95
CA SER A 117 -16.15 -12.42 -5.65
C SER A 117 -16.87 -11.08 -5.77
N HIS A 118 -17.10 -10.59 -6.99
CA HIS A 118 -17.75 -9.30 -7.27
C HIS A 118 -17.05 -8.06 -6.70
N ALA A 119 -15.79 -8.20 -6.27
CA ALA A 119 -14.96 -7.08 -5.81
C ALA A 119 -14.82 -6.04 -6.93
N LYS A 120 -15.03 -4.77 -6.59
CA LYS A 120 -14.92 -3.62 -7.50
C LYS A 120 -13.64 -2.82 -7.30
N GLY A 121 -12.95 -3.02 -6.19
CA GLY A 121 -11.71 -2.32 -5.88
C GLY A 121 -11.29 -2.48 -4.43
N LEU A 122 -10.25 -1.76 -4.06
CA LEU A 122 -9.78 -1.63 -2.69
C LEU A 122 -10.41 -0.38 -2.08
N SER A 123 -11.15 -0.53 -0.99
CA SER A 123 -11.79 0.59 -0.32
C SER A 123 -10.99 1.07 0.89
N ARG A 124 -10.31 0.16 1.59
CA ARG A 124 -9.52 0.50 2.78
C ARG A 124 -8.21 -0.26 2.86
N ILE A 125 -7.17 0.45 3.26
CA ILE A 125 -5.91 -0.12 3.76
C ILE A 125 -5.83 0.24 5.24
N THR A 126 -5.86 -0.75 6.11
CA THR A 126 -5.70 -0.53 7.55
C THR A 126 -4.33 -1.02 7.98
N VAL A 127 -3.50 -0.09 8.46
CA VAL A 127 -2.19 -0.38 9.07
C VAL A 127 -2.37 -0.48 10.57
N LEU A 128 -2.04 -1.66 11.11
CA LEU A 128 -2.11 -1.96 12.52
C LEU A 128 -0.71 -1.86 13.13
N LEU A 129 -0.53 -0.96 14.09
CA LEU A 129 0.75 -0.74 14.77
C LEU A 129 0.67 -1.06 16.27
N PRO A 130 1.81 -1.34 16.92
CA PRO A 130 1.88 -1.26 18.37
C PRO A 130 1.40 0.11 18.84
N GLU A 131 0.62 0.17 19.92
CA GLU A 131 0.03 1.42 20.43
C GLU A 131 1.07 2.53 20.67
N LYS A 132 2.24 2.14 21.20
CA LYS A 132 3.38 3.04 21.43
C LYS A 132 3.93 3.71 20.16
N ASP A 133 3.68 3.14 18.99
CA ASP A 133 4.22 3.63 17.72
C ASP A 133 3.23 4.59 17.02
N ILE A 134 1.95 4.60 17.42
CA ILE A 134 0.92 5.47 16.86
C ILE A 134 1.33 6.97 16.90
N PRO A 135 1.84 7.52 18.03
CA PRO A 135 2.24 8.93 18.08
C PRO A 135 3.39 9.28 17.14
N THR A 136 4.28 8.32 16.84
CA THR A 136 5.39 8.50 15.90
C THR A 136 4.88 8.52 14.46
N TYR A 137 3.99 7.58 14.10
CA TYR A 137 3.61 7.42 12.70
C TYR A 137 2.42 8.30 12.28
N LYS A 138 1.51 8.68 13.18
CA LYS A 138 0.42 9.61 12.85
C LYS A 138 0.88 10.86 12.07
N PRO A 139 1.86 11.67 12.54
CA PRO A 139 2.33 12.84 11.80
C PRO A 139 2.96 12.49 10.44
N VAL A 140 3.55 11.29 10.31
CA VAL A 140 4.07 10.80 9.02
C VAL A 140 2.94 10.56 8.04
N TYR A 141 1.85 9.91 8.46
CA TYR A 141 0.67 9.71 7.62
C TYR A 141 -0.03 11.04 7.29
N ASP A 142 -0.13 11.97 8.25
CA ASP A 142 -0.65 13.32 7.99
C ASP A 142 0.15 14.02 6.87
N ALA A 143 1.48 13.89 6.89
CA ALA A 143 2.37 14.46 5.87
C ALA A 143 2.28 13.75 4.51
N ILE A 144 2.16 12.42 4.51
CA ILE A 144 1.97 11.60 3.30
C ILE A 144 0.69 12.01 2.56
N HIS A 145 -0.41 12.13 3.31
CA HIS A 145 -1.73 12.45 2.76
C HIS A 145 -1.97 13.96 2.63
N ASN A 146 -1.02 14.78 3.09
CA ASN A 146 -1.12 16.25 3.15
C ASN A 146 -2.44 16.72 3.79
N LYS A 147 -2.86 16.01 4.85
CA LYS A 147 -4.15 16.22 5.53
C LYS A 147 -4.09 15.66 6.93
N VAL A 148 -4.75 16.32 7.88
CA VAL A 148 -4.91 15.79 9.23
C VAL A 148 -5.92 14.64 9.23
N ALA A 149 -5.59 13.55 9.92
CA ALA A 149 -6.46 12.39 10.09
C ALA A 149 -7.84 12.78 10.63
N THR A 150 -8.88 12.10 10.15
CA THR A 150 -10.16 11.99 10.88
C THR A 150 -10.04 10.85 11.89
N GLU A 151 -10.51 11.06 13.11
CA GLU A 151 -10.48 10.05 14.16
C GLU A 151 -11.89 9.59 14.53
N GLU A 152 -12.13 8.29 14.45
CA GLU A 152 -13.39 7.66 14.86
C GLU A 152 -13.09 6.34 15.57
N ALA A 153 -13.63 6.16 16.79
CA ALA A 153 -13.47 4.93 17.57
C ALA A 153 -12.01 4.42 17.70
N GLY A 154 -11.03 5.34 17.82
CA GLY A 154 -9.60 5.01 17.92
C GLY A 154 -8.96 4.58 16.60
N VAL A 155 -9.59 4.88 15.46
CA VAL A 155 -9.05 4.68 14.12
C VAL A 155 -8.79 6.04 13.47
N LEU A 156 -7.53 6.28 13.09
CA LEU A 156 -7.11 7.47 12.36
C LEU A 156 -7.20 7.19 10.87
N SER A 157 -7.86 8.05 10.09
CA SER A 157 -8.10 7.80 8.66
C SER A 157 -7.78 9.00 7.78
N TRP A 158 -7.29 8.70 6.58
CA TRP A 158 -7.00 9.67 5.52
C TRP A 158 -7.62 9.20 4.20
N PRO A 159 -8.26 10.11 3.44
CA PRO A 159 -8.78 9.74 2.14
C PRO A 159 -7.63 9.47 1.15
N TYR A 160 -7.84 8.54 0.23
CA TYR A 160 -6.98 8.39 -0.94
C TYR A 160 -7.80 8.23 -2.22
N GLN A 161 -7.19 8.65 -3.33
CA GLN A 161 -7.79 8.54 -4.65
C GLN A 161 -7.20 7.35 -5.40
N LEU A 162 -8.09 6.56 -6.00
CA LEU A 162 -7.70 5.58 -6.99
C LEU A 162 -7.71 6.22 -8.39
N PRO A 163 -6.79 5.81 -9.29
CA PRO A 163 -6.77 6.31 -10.67
C PRO A 163 -8.01 5.88 -11.48
N ALA A 164 -8.76 4.88 -11.00
CA ALA A 164 -10.08 4.50 -11.48
C ALA A 164 -10.79 3.61 -10.45
N GLY A 165 -12.11 3.51 -10.54
CA GLY A 165 -12.96 2.71 -9.69
C GLY A 165 -14.29 3.41 -9.40
N PRO A 166 -15.30 2.70 -8.89
CA PRO A 166 -16.63 3.26 -8.67
C PRO A 166 -16.71 4.21 -7.45
N ASN A 167 -15.65 4.29 -6.65
CA ASN A 167 -15.58 5.02 -5.38
C ASN A 167 -14.57 6.19 -5.42
N PRO A 168 -14.75 7.19 -6.30
CA PRO A 168 -13.89 8.37 -6.29
C PRO A 168 -14.06 9.11 -4.97
N GLY A 169 -12.99 9.20 -4.18
CA GLY A 169 -12.92 10.02 -2.97
C GLY A 169 -13.43 9.40 -1.68
N SER A 170 -13.94 8.17 -1.68
CA SER A 170 -14.39 7.50 -0.44
C SER A 170 -13.38 6.52 0.17
N ASN A 171 -12.35 6.12 -0.59
CA ASN A 171 -11.37 5.15 -0.10
C ASN A 171 -10.48 5.74 1.00
N GLN A 172 -10.09 4.91 1.98
CA GLN A 172 -9.35 5.34 3.17
C GLN A 172 -8.06 4.55 3.40
N VAL A 173 -6.98 5.25 3.75
CA VAL A 173 -5.88 4.65 4.51
C VAL A 173 -6.20 4.88 5.98
N ALA A 174 -6.11 3.84 6.79
CA ALA A 174 -6.41 3.88 8.20
C ALA A 174 -5.22 3.39 9.02
N LEU A 175 -5.06 3.96 10.21
CA LEU A 175 -4.06 3.58 11.19
C LEU A 175 -4.78 3.25 12.50
N SER A 176 -4.52 2.07 13.04
CA SER A 176 -5.15 1.58 14.27
C SER A 176 -4.17 0.71 15.07
N THR A 177 -4.55 0.33 16.28
CA THR A 177 -3.71 -0.44 17.19
C THR A 177 -3.84 -1.94 16.96
N LEU A 178 -2.76 -2.67 17.16
CA LEU A 178 -2.78 -4.14 17.19
C LEU A 178 -3.58 -4.62 18.40
N LYS A 179 -4.68 -5.30 18.13
CA LYS A 179 -5.40 -6.06 19.16
C LYS A 179 -4.55 -7.30 19.48
N ASN A 180 -4.06 -7.43 20.72
CA ASN A 180 -3.30 -8.58 21.28
C ASN A 180 -1.76 -8.44 21.36
N GLY A 181 -1.19 -7.23 21.43
CA GLY A 181 0.22 -7.06 21.83
C GLY A 181 1.24 -7.53 20.78
N GLY A 182 0.84 -7.62 19.50
CA GLY A 182 1.78 -7.80 18.41
C GLY A 182 2.86 -6.70 18.42
N SER A 183 4.10 -7.06 18.11
CA SER A 183 5.24 -6.13 18.16
C SER A 183 5.65 -5.56 16.79
N LYS A 184 4.98 -5.99 15.72
CA LYS A 184 5.30 -5.64 14.34
C LYS A 184 4.05 -5.18 13.61
N ALA A 185 4.22 -4.23 12.69
CA ALA A 185 3.14 -3.71 11.87
C ALA A 185 2.46 -4.82 11.06
N GLU A 186 1.13 -4.73 10.94
CA GLU A 186 0.32 -5.60 10.07
C GLU A 186 -0.56 -4.74 9.15
N VAL A 187 -0.90 -5.26 7.97
CA VAL A 187 -1.82 -4.60 7.04
C VAL A 187 -3.04 -5.48 6.84
N ARG A 188 -4.22 -4.85 6.88
CA ARG A 188 -5.49 -5.43 6.45
C ARG A 188 -6.04 -4.66 5.26
N LEU A 189 -6.71 -5.36 4.37
CA LEU A 189 -7.37 -4.75 3.22
C LEU A 189 -8.87 -5.00 3.33
N THR A 190 -9.64 -3.96 3.07
CA THR A 190 -11.09 -4.05 2.85
C THR A 190 -11.37 -3.77 1.39
N LEU A 191 -12.09 -4.68 0.76
CA LEU A 191 -12.50 -4.59 -0.62
C LEU A 191 -13.85 -3.89 -0.72
N LEU A 192 -14.03 -3.15 -1.80
CA LEU A 192 -15.34 -2.65 -2.18
C LEU A 192 -16.12 -3.76 -2.89
N GLY A 193 -17.27 -4.13 -2.35
CA GLY A 193 -18.17 -5.13 -2.90
C GLY A 193 -19.44 -4.57 -3.54
N THR A 194 -20.16 -5.45 -4.23
CA THR A 194 -21.57 -5.30 -4.61
C THR A 194 -22.46 -6.09 -3.65
N LYS A 195 -23.78 -6.09 -3.89
CA LYS A 195 -24.74 -6.90 -3.11
C LYS A 195 -24.49 -8.41 -3.24
N GLU A 196 -23.81 -8.83 -4.30
CA GLU A 196 -23.44 -10.20 -4.57
C GLU A 196 -22.05 -10.57 -4.00
N SER A 197 -21.33 -9.62 -3.41
CA SER A 197 -20.04 -9.89 -2.77
C SER A 197 -20.24 -10.63 -1.44
N PRO A 198 -19.34 -11.57 -1.08
CA PRO A 198 -19.36 -12.17 0.25
C PRO A 198 -18.94 -11.14 1.30
N GLU A 199 -19.20 -11.42 2.58
CA GLU A 199 -18.72 -10.56 3.68
C GLU A 199 -17.18 -10.55 3.79
N SER A 200 -16.54 -11.67 3.49
CA SER A 200 -15.09 -11.81 3.46
C SER A 200 -14.64 -12.90 2.49
N ILE A 201 -13.36 -12.88 2.12
CA ILE A 201 -12.72 -13.92 1.32
C ILE A 201 -11.35 -14.28 1.92
N GLN A 202 -11.07 -15.56 2.04
CA GLN A 202 -9.74 -16.05 2.40
C GLN A 202 -8.92 -16.29 1.14
N LEU A 203 -7.93 -15.43 0.87
CA LEU A 203 -7.07 -15.55 -0.32
C LEU A 203 -6.01 -16.63 -0.17
N LEU A 204 -5.49 -16.78 1.05
CA LEU A 204 -4.51 -17.78 1.46
C LEU A 204 -4.81 -18.15 2.92
N PRO A 205 -4.34 -19.31 3.42
CA PRO A 205 -4.46 -19.63 4.85
C PRO A 205 -3.96 -18.47 5.73
N GLY A 206 -4.85 -17.93 6.56
CA GLY A 206 -4.58 -16.79 7.43
C GLY A 206 -4.72 -15.39 6.81
N LEU A 207 -4.84 -15.27 5.47
CA LEU A 207 -5.06 -14.00 4.78
C LEU A 207 -6.53 -13.83 4.40
N VAL A 208 -7.28 -13.16 5.28
CA VAL A 208 -8.69 -12.83 5.07
C VAL A 208 -8.81 -11.36 4.68
N LEU A 209 -9.59 -11.10 3.62
CA LEU A 209 -9.98 -9.75 3.20
C LEU A 209 -11.47 -9.57 3.42
N ASP A 210 -11.86 -8.47 4.05
CA ASP A 210 -13.26 -8.13 4.30
C ASP A 210 -13.83 -7.36 3.10
N PHE A 211 -15.16 -7.36 2.96
CA PHE A 211 -15.86 -6.51 2.01
C PHE A 211 -16.69 -5.46 2.75
N GLU A 212 -16.78 -4.27 2.15
CA GLU A 212 -17.81 -3.30 2.48
C GLU A 212 -18.66 -3.00 1.24
N ALA A 213 -19.96 -2.77 1.44
CA ALA A 213 -20.86 -2.46 0.36
C ALA A 213 -20.55 -1.06 -0.21
N ALA A 214 -20.66 -0.91 -1.54
CA ALA A 214 -20.72 0.42 -2.12
C ALA A 214 -21.93 1.18 -1.55
N ALA A 215 -21.68 2.40 -1.08
CA ALA A 215 -22.70 3.34 -0.60
C ALA A 215 -23.63 3.78 -1.73
#